data_AF-A0A348YZV1-F1
#
_entry.id   AF-A0A348YZV1-F1
#
_cell.length_a   1.000
_cell.length_b   1.000
_cell.length_c   1.000
_cell.angle_alpha   90.00
_cell.angle_beta   90.00
_cell.angle_gamma   90.00
#
_symmetry.space_group_name_H-M   'P 1'
#
loop_
_entity.id
_entity.type
_entity.pdbx_description
1 polymer ?
#
loop_
_entity_poly.entity_id
_entity_poly.type
_entity_poly.pdbx_seq_one_letter_code
_entity_poly.pdbx_strand_id
1 'polypeptide(L)'
;MENSKVAEAVEKINKEMGEGNGLHVRVIGEFLINIISEKQEAADKILDEKKSIKGSINEMSKEARKKAVNGCAMLTDEEGFNIVLKYYGINDENVINREYKNNKVVSLNEYKKNTKNDELNINLDDLLDDL
;
A
#
# COMPACT_ATOMS: atom_id res chain seq x y z
N MET A 1 26.29 -15.66 -9.72
CA MET A 1 26.02 -15.68 -8.26
C MET A 1 24.79 -14.86 -7.89
N GLU A 2 24.45 -13.77 -8.59
CA GLU A 2 23.25 -12.95 -8.31
C GLU A 2 21.92 -13.71 -8.32
N ASN A 3 21.70 -14.63 -9.28
CA ASN A 3 20.47 -15.42 -9.33
C ASN A 3 20.23 -16.36 -8.12
N SER A 4 21.28 -16.74 -7.36
CA SER A 4 21.11 -17.61 -6.18
C SER A 4 20.38 -16.87 -5.06
N LYS A 5 20.80 -15.63 -4.78
CA LYS A 5 20.23 -14.83 -3.69
C LYS A 5 18.78 -14.42 -3.97
N VAL A 6 18.45 -14.14 -5.22
CA VAL A 6 17.08 -13.86 -5.64
C VAL A 6 16.17 -15.05 -5.33
N ALA A 7 16.59 -16.27 -5.68
CA ALA A 7 15.83 -17.48 -5.39
C ALA A 7 15.67 -17.72 -3.89
N GLU A 8 16.75 -17.56 -3.11
CA GLU A 8 16.74 -17.69 -1.65
C GLU A 8 15.80 -16.66 -0.99
N ALA A 9 15.81 -15.41 -1.46
CA ALA A 9 14.94 -14.35 -0.94
C ALA A 9 13.46 -14.64 -1.25
N VAL A 10 13.15 -15.14 -2.45
CA VAL A 10 11.80 -15.56 -2.83
C VAL A 10 11.35 -16.77 -2.00
N GLU A 11 12.23 -17.74 -1.76
CA GLU A 11 11.93 -18.88 -0.90
C GLU A 11 11.63 -18.44 0.53
N LYS A 12 12.43 -17.54 1.10
CA LYS A 12 12.19 -16.93 2.42
C LYS A 12 10.83 -16.24 2.47
N ILE A 13 10.49 -15.42 1.47
CA ILE A 13 9.17 -14.75 1.39
C ILE A 13 8.03 -15.78 1.34
N ASN A 14 8.15 -16.80 0.48
CA ASN A 14 7.14 -17.85 0.36
C ASN A 14 6.94 -18.62 1.66
N LYS A 15 8.03 -18.91 2.37
CA LYS A 15 7.97 -19.53 3.70
C LYS A 15 7.23 -18.64 4.70
N GLU A 16 7.60 -17.36 4.77
CA GLU A 16 6.93 -16.40 5.67
C GLU A 16 5.44 -16.21 5.32
N MET A 17 5.06 -16.26 4.05
CA MET A 17 3.65 -16.27 3.62
C MET A 17 2.91 -17.56 4.00
N GLY A 18 3.58 -18.71 4.00
CA GLY A 18 2.99 -19.98 4.43
C GLY A 18 2.83 -20.09 5.96
N GLU A 19 3.73 -19.48 6.72
CA GLU A 19 3.65 -19.40 8.19
C GLU A 19 2.63 -18.34 8.66
N GLY A 20 2.45 -17.29 7.87
CA GLY A 20 1.55 -16.18 8.19
C GLY A 20 0.11 -16.44 7.78
N ASN A 21 -0.82 -16.38 8.73
CA ASN A 21 -2.25 -16.46 8.45
C ASN A 21 -2.83 -15.07 8.17
N GLY A 22 -3.01 -14.71 6.89
CA GLY A 22 -3.81 -13.54 6.52
C GLY A 22 -3.52 -12.96 5.14
N LEU A 23 -4.56 -12.42 4.49
CA LEU A 23 -4.45 -11.75 3.18
C LEU A 23 -3.36 -10.66 3.16
N HIS A 24 -3.24 -9.89 4.24
CA HIS A 24 -2.26 -8.82 4.37
C HIS A 24 -0.80 -9.32 4.32
N VAL A 25 -0.50 -10.51 4.86
CA VAL A 25 0.84 -11.11 4.76
C VAL A 25 1.14 -11.47 3.30
N ARG A 26 0.17 -12.05 2.60
CA ARG A 26 0.31 -12.41 1.19
C ARG A 26 0.51 -11.20 0.29
N VAL A 27 -0.28 -10.14 0.49
CA VAL A 27 -0.14 -8.88 -0.27
C VAL A 27 1.27 -8.30 -0.13
N ILE A 28 1.81 -8.26 1.09
CA ILE A 28 3.18 -7.78 1.31
C ILE A 28 4.22 -8.73 0.69
N GLY A 29 4.04 -10.04 0.81
CA GLY A 29 4.96 -11.01 0.21
C GLY A 29 5.01 -10.92 -1.33
N GLU A 30 3.85 -10.88 -1.97
CA GLU A 30 3.73 -10.71 -3.43
C GLU A 30 4.34 -9.37 -3.88
N PHE A 31 4.12 -8.29 -3.13
CA PHE A 31 4.75 -7.00 -3.37
C PHE A 31 6.29 -7.08 -3.31
N LEU A 32 6.86 -7.74 -2.29
CA LEU A 32 8.32 -7.89 -2.16
C LEU A 32 8.93 -8.75 -3.28
N ILE A 33 8.23 -9.78 -3.77
CA ILE A 33 8.67 -10.59 -4.92
C ILE A 33 8.76 -9.72 -6.19
N ASN A 34 7.78 -8.83 -6.41
CA ASN A 34 7.80 -7.90 -7.54
C ASN A 34 9.00 -6.94 -7.43
N ILE A 35 9.27 -6.41 -6.24
CA ILE A 35 10.44 -5.55 -5.98
C ILE A 35 11.76 -6.27 -6.29
N ILE A 36 11.92 -7.54 -5.90
CA ILE A 36 13.13 -8.31 -6.23
C ILE A 36 13.25 -8.52 -7.74
N SER A 37 12.13 -8.74 -8.44
CA SER A 37 12.10 -8.94 -9.89
C SER A 37 12.54 -7.69 -10.66
N GLU A 38 12.22 -6.51 -10.14
CA GLU A 38 12.64 -5.21 -10.70
C GLU A 38 14.04 -4.81 -10.23
N LYS A 39 14.40 -5.13 -8.99
CA LYS A 39 15.66 -4.74 -8.34
C LYS A 39 16.25 -5.91 -7.56
N GLN A 40 17.12 -6.66 -8.23
CA GLN A 40 17.76 -7.86 -7.65
C GLN A 40 18.56 -7.55 -6.36
N GLU A 41 19.11 -6.34 -6.23
CA GLU A 41 19.81 -5.86 -5.02
C GLU A 41 18.92 -5.88 -3.75
N ALA A 42 17.59 -5.86 -3.91
CA ALA A 42 16.65 -5.97 -2.80
C ALA A 42 16.74 -7.33 -2.09
N ALA A 43 17.21 -8.38 -2.79
CA ALA A 43 17.35 -9.72 -2.22
C ALA A 43 18.24 -9.72 -0.97
N ASP A 44 19.35 -8.98 -0.98
CA ASP A 44 20.27 -8.87 0.17
C ASP A 44 19.59 -8.25 1.40
N LYS A 45 18.70 -7.28 1.19
CA LYS A 45 17.95 -6.63 2.27
C LYS A 45 16.88 -7.54 2.86
N ILE A 46 16.26 -8.36 2.01
CA ILE A 46 15.17 -9.27 2.39
C ILE A 46 15.73 -10.50 3.13
N LEU A 47 16.92 -10.94 2.78
CA LEU A 47 17.62 -12.06 3.41
C LEU A 47 18.20 -11.75 4.80
N ASP A 48 18.21 -10.48 5.23
CA ASP A 48 18.60 -10.12 6.59
C ASP A 48 17.68 -10.83 7.61
N GLU A 49 18.27 -11.63 8.49
CA GLU A 49 17.57 -12.43 9.51
C GLU A 49 16.73 -11.59 10.47
N LYS A 50 17.06 -10.30 10.64
CA LYS A 50 16.30 -9.35 11.47
C LYS A 50 15.06 -8.81 10.76
N LYS A 51 14.88 -9.12 9.48
CA LYS A 51 13.78 -8.63 8.64
C LYS A 51 12.79 -9.74 8.36
N SER A 52 11.51 -9.43 8.49
CA SER A 52 10.40 -10.32 8.14
C SER A 52 9.17 -9.51 7.69
N ILE A 53 8.27 -10.15 6.94
CA ILE A 53 7.00 -9.59 6.50
C ILE A 53 6.20 -9.14 7.71
N LYS A 54 6.10 -9.99 8.75
CA LYS A 54 5.45 -9.64 10.02
C LYS A 54 6.09 -8.43 10.69
N GLY A 55 7.42 -8.32 10.65
CA GLY A 55 8.15 -7.16 11.13
C GLY A 55 7.77 -5.89 10.39
N SER A 56 7.69 -5.93 9.06
CA SER A 56 7.28 -4.79 8.24
C SER A 56 5.83 -4.36 8.52
N ILE A 57 4.91 -5.32 8.70
CA ILE A 57 3.51 -5.06 9.06
C ILE A 57 3.42 -4.41 10.46
N ASN A 58 4.25 -4.85 11.41
CA ASN A 58 4.31 -4.25 12.73
C ASN A 58 4.77 -2.78 12.67
N GLU A 59 5.78 -2.45 11.85
CA GLU A 59 6.18 -1.06 11.63
C GLU A 59 5.07 -0.25 10.96
N MET A 60 4.40 -0.80 9.96
CA MET A 60 3.22 -0.17 9.34
C MET A 60 2.13 0.13 10.38
N SER A 61 1.85 -0.80 11.29
CA SER A 61 0.91 -0.60 12.39
C SER A 61 1.35 0.51 13.35
N LYS A 62 2.64 0.60 13.66
CA LYS A 62 3.19 1.68 14.51
C LYS A 62 3.02 3.05 13.86
N GLU A 63 3.33 3.18 12.58
CA GLU A 63 3.14 4.44 11.85
C GLU A 63 1.66 4.81 11.71
N ALA A 64 0.78 3.83 11.42
CA ALA A 64 -0.66 4.03 11.38
C ALA A 64 -1.18 4.58 12.72
N ARG A 65 -0.74 4.01 13.85
CA ARG A 65 -1.16 4.45 15.20
C ARG A 65 -0.80 5.90 15.49
N LYS A 66 0.28 6.44 14.92
CA LYS A 66 0.64 7.86 15.06
C LYS A 66 -0.35 8.79 14.36
N LYS A 67 -0.95 8.32 13.26
CA LYS A 67 -1.95 9.05 12.46
C LYS A 67 -3.40 8.78 12.89
N ALA A 68 -3.60 7.88 13.85
CA ALA A 68 -4.93 7.41 14.20
C ALA A 68 -5.77 8.49 14.88
N VAL A 69 -7.01 8.66 14.41
CA VAL A 69 -8.04 9.48 15.04
C VAL A 69 -9.10 8.52 15.58
N ASN A 70 -9.40 8.60 16.87
CA ASN A 70 -10.33 7.68 17.56
C ASN A 70 -9.98 6.18 17.36
N GLY A 71 -8.68 5.86 17.32
CA GLY A 71 -8.21 4.48 17.16
C GLY A 71 -8.26 3.93 15.73
N CYS A 72 -8.68 4.74 14.74
CA CYS A 72 -8.68 4.37 13.34
C CYS A 72 -7.68 5.23 12.55
N ALA A 73 -6.87 4.60 11.72
CA ALA A 73 -6.01 5.28 10.76
C ALA A 73 -6.29 4.71 9.37
N MET A 74 -6.47 5.59 8.40
CA MET A 74 -6.52 5.21 6.99
C MET A 74 -5.13 5.45 6.41
N LEU A 75 -4.53 4.40 5.86
CA LEU A 75 -3.33 4.49 5.03
C LEU A 75 -3.72 4.23 3.59
N THR A 76 -3.12 4.96 2.67
CA THR A 76 -3.14 4.57 1.26
C THR A 76 -2.23 3.36 1.03
N ASP A 77 -2.46 2.60 -0.04
CA ASP A 77 -1.61 1.47 -0.43
C ASP A 77 -0.14 1.89 -0.51
N GLU A 78 0.09 3.07 -1.09
CA GLU A 78 1.41 3.67 -1.23
C GLU A 78 2.10 3.92 0.12
N GLU A 79 1.42 4.58 1.06
CA GLU A 79 1.99 4.82 2.38
C GLU A 79 2.36 3.50 3.07
N GLY A 80 1.50 2.49 2.95
CA GLY A 80 1.74 1.15 3.48
C GLY A 80 2.99 0.52 2.88
N PHE A 81 3.10 0.51 1.55
CA PHE A 81 4.26 -0.05 0.85
C PHE A 81 5.55 0.73 1.11
N ASN A 82 5.49 2.05 1.23
CA ASN A 82 6.64 2.87 1.58
C ASN A 82 7.18 2.53 2.97
N ILE A 83 6.31 2.27 3.95
CA ILE A 83 6.75 1.85 5.29
C ILE A 83 7.43 0.48 5.22
N VAL A 84 6.90 -0.44 4.42
CA VAL A 84 7.50 -1.77 4.21
C VAL A 84 8.89 -1.63 3.59
N LEU A 85 9.05 -0.85 2.51
CA LEU A 85 10.35 -0.64 1.89
C LEU A 85 11.37 0.01 2.84
N LYS A 86 10.93 1.02 3.60
CA LYS A 86 11.76 1.66 4.65
C LYS A 86 12.19 0.65 5.71
N TYR A 87 11.31 -0.26 6.13
CA TYR A 87 11.66 -1.31 7.08
C TYR A 87 12.79 -2.20 6.55
N TYR A 88 12.78 -2.58 5.28
CA TYR A 88 13.87 -3.36 4.67
C TYR A 88 15.11 -2.51 4.31
N GLY A 89 15.01 -1.18 4.31
CA GLY A 89 16.08 -0.30 3.85
C GLY A 89 16.28 -0.37 2.33
N ILE A 90 15.19 -0.57 1.60
CA ILE A 90 15.16 -0.56 0.14
C ILE A 90 14.74 0.84 -0.32
N ASN A 91 15.61 1.50 -1.07
CA ASN A 91 15.29 2.76 -1.72
C ASN A 91 14.70 2.45 -3.10
N ASP A 92 13.42 2.77 -3.28
CA ASP A 92 12.73 2.70 -4.56
C ASP A 92 12.12 4.07 -4.89
N GLU A 93 12.79 4.77 -5.81
CA GLU A 93 12.37 6.10 -6.26
C GLU A 93 11.02 6.06 -7.00
N ASN A 94 10.61 4.91 -7.56
CA ASN A 94 9.34 4.77 -8.27
C ASN A 94 8.15 4.63 -7.31
N VAL A 95 8.37 4.09 -6.10
CA VAL A 95 7.36 4.15 -5.04
C VAL A 95 7.35 5.54 -4.41
N ILE A 96 8.51 6.17 -4.20
CA ILE A 96 8.58 7.55 -3.68
C ILE A 96 7.92 8.57 -4.63
N ASN A 97 8.00 8.38 -5.95
CA ASN A 97 7.43 9.29 -6.95
C ASN A 97 5.90 9.21 -7.10
N ARG A 98 5.26 8.14 -6.60
CA ARG A 98 3.78 8.10 -6.49
C ARG A 98 3.30 9.06 -5.36
N GLU A 99 4.14 9.28 -4.34
CA GLU A 99 3.81 9.97 -3.09
C GLU A 99 3.73 11.48 -3.36
N TYR A 100 4.56 11.97 -4.29
CA TYR A 100 4.58 13.35 -4.77
C TYR A 100 3.39 13.71 -5.69
N LYS A 101 2.70 12.73 -6.30
CA LYS A 101 1.48 13.00 -7.09
C LYS A 101 0.20 12.97 -6.23
N ASN A 102 0.20 12.19 -5.15
CA ASN A 102 -0.97 12.02 -4.28
C ASN A 102 -1.04 13.06 -3.13
N ASN A 103 0.07 13.76 -2.82
CA ASN A 103 0.08 14.88 -1.87
C ASN A 103 -0.44 16.21 -2.41
N LYS A 104 -1.14 16.24 -3.57
CA LYS A 104 -2.06 17.35 -3.85
C LYS A 104 -3.26 17.18 -2.92
N VAL A 105 -3.09 17.61 -1.68
CA VAL A 105 -4.17 17.85 -0.71
C VAL A 105 -5.26 18.62 -1.43
N VAL A 106 -6.32 17.91 -1.82
CA VAL A 106 -7.59 18.51 -2.17
C VAL A 106 -8.05 19.18 -0.89
N SER A 107 -7.90 20.50 -0.84
CA SER A 107 -8.41 21.32 0.25
C SER A 107 -9.90 20.99 0.42
N LEU A 108 -10.40 20.89 1.66
CA LEU A 108 -11.83 20.74 1.97
C LEU A 108 -12.73 21.75 1.23
N ASN A 109 -12.15 22.83 0.70
CA ASN A 109 -12.78 23.84 -0.13
C ASN A 109 -13.14 23.37 -1.55
N GLU A 110 -12.54 22.28 -2.07
CA GLU A 110 -12.87 21.71 -3.38
C GLU A 110 -14.12 20.82 -3.34
N TYR A 111 -14.42 20.17 -2.21
CA TYR A 111 -15.70 19.45 -2.02
C TYR A 111 -16.92 20.38 -2.02
N LYS A 112 -16.76 21.65 -1.64
CA LYS A 112 -17.83 22.65 -1.70
C LYS A 112 -18.00 23.30 -3.08
N LYS A 113 -17.14 22.97 -4.06
CA LYS A 113 -17.18 23.57 -5.40
C LYS A 113 -17.80 22.66 -6.46
N ASN A 114 -18.42 21.54 -6.08
CA ASN A 114 -19.24 20.72 -6.96
C ASN A 114 -20.69 20.57 -6.49
N THR A 115 -21.25 21.66 -5.95
CA THR A 115 -22.71 21.79 -5.73
C THR A 115 -23.21 23.09 -6.34
N LYS A 116 -22.88 23.32 -7.62
CA LYS A 116 -23.66 24.16 -8.52
C LYS A 116 -23.54 23.58 -9.94
N ASN A 117 -24.67 23.05 -10.42
CA ASN A 117 -24.95 22.45 -11.74
C ASN A 117 -24.33 21.04 -11.87
N ASP A 118 -25.06 19.94 -11.69
CA ASP A 118 -26.32 19.63 -12.37
C ASP A 118 -27.52 19.54 -11.44
N GLU A 119 -28.58 20.26 -11.81
CA GLU A 119 -29.91 20.02 -11.30
C GLU A 119 -30.29 18.57 -11.62
N LEU A 120 -30.62 17.78 -10.60
CA LEU A 120 -31.47 16.60 -10.76
C LEU A 120 -32.84 17.11 -11.23
N ASN A 121 -32.94 17.45 -12.51
CA ASN A 121 -34.20 17.75 -13.16
C ASN A 121 -34.88 16.41 -13.49
N ILE A 122 -35.28 15.71 -12.44
CA ILE A 122 -36.11 14.51 -12.54
C ILE A 122 -37.53 15.04 -12.59
N ASN A 123 -38.17 14.96 -13.76
CA ASN A 123 -39.57 15.33 -13.85
C ASN A 123 -40.39 14.28 -13.10
N LEU A 124 -41.23 14.69 -12.15
CA LEU A 124 -42.01 13.76 -11.32
C LEU A 124 -43.04 12.98 -12.16
N ASP A 125 -43.46 13.57 -13.28
CA ASP A 125 -44.34 12.94 -14.26
C ASP A 125 -43.67 11.73 -14.94
N ASP A 126 -42.37 11.81 -15.26
CA ASP A 126 -41.62 10.70 -15.87
C ASP A 126 -41.45 9.50 -14.91
N LEU A 127 -41.68 9.67 -13.60
CA LEU A 127 -41.60 8.61 -12.60
C LEU A 127 -42.95 7.92 -12.32
N LEU A 128 -44.06 8.55 -12.71
CA LEU A 128 -45.42 8.07 -12.45
C LEU A 128 -46.08 7.39 -13.65
N ASP A 129 -45.52 7.53 -14.85
CA ASP A 129 -46.03 6.90 -16.07
C ASP A 129 -45.77 5.38 -16.15
N ASP A 130 -44.86 4.86 -15.30
CA ASP A 130 -44.49 3.43 -15.24
C ASP A 130 -45.16 2.67 -14.04
N LEU A 131 -46.16 3.25 -13.37
CA LEU A 131 -46.87 2.62 -12.23
C LEU A 131 -48.32 2.20 -12.53
#